data_AF-A0A8T3XAK1-F1
#
_entry.id   AF-A0A8T3XAK1-F1
#
_cell.length_a   1.000
_cell.length_b   1.000
_cell.length_c   1.000
_cell.angle_alpha   90.00
_cell.angle_beta   90.00
_cell.angle_gamma   90.00
#
_symmetry.space_group_name_H-M   'P 1'
#
loop_
_entity.id
_entity.type
_entity.pdbx_description
1 polymer ?
#
loop_
_entity_poly.entity_id
_entity_poly.type
_entity_poly.pdbx_seq_one_letter_code
_entity_poly.pdbx_strand_id
1 'polypeptide(L)'
;MVDEKEFHRCCGEILRKRAAVEDWLEFFLSHYFCRLHTYRTFMFTELIATRMNFNQKKVVFHKICKRENVDKEKLESIKKSIEKVQEIGNDVAHNEAFIDSPTQENIALRHKRAIWKKEDRLEVNDILVQEVKKNYTTAIKGLLDLHEELDKKDKLLHPFNSNAFVKIVKKEDKFSDN
;
A
#
# COMPACT_ATOMS: atom_id res chain seq x y z
N MET A 1 -32.57 5.70 14.87
CA MET A 1 -32.68 5.88 13.41
C MET A 1 -31.37 5.40 12.82
N VAL A 2 -31.39 4.54 11.81
CA VAL A 2 -30.15 4.06 11.18
C VAL A 2 -29.43 5.23 10.53
N ASP A 3 -28.19 5.52 10.96
CA ASP A 3 -27.40 6.63 10.40
C ASP A 3 -26.64 6.15 9.15
N GLU A 4 -27.36 6.10 8.02
CA GLU A 4 -26.80 5.76 6.71
C GLU A 4 -25.62 6.68 6.33
N LYS A 5 -25.67 7.94 6.74
CA LYS A 5 -24.61 8.91 6.45
C LYS A 5 -23.33 8.52 7.16
N GLU A 6 -23.43 8.13 8.42
CA GLU A 6 -22.30 7.68 9.23
C GLU A 6 -21.71 6.37 8.71
N PHE A 7 -22.56 5.43 8.31
CA PHE A 7 -22.13 4.19 7.64
C PHE A 7 -21.32 4.49 6.36
N HIS A 8 -21.86 5.31 5.46
CA HIS A 8 -21.17 5.66 4.20
C HIS A 8 -19.88 6.42 4.43
N ARG A 9 -19.83 7.31 5.44
CA ARG A 9 -18.61 7.98 5.88
C ARG A 9 -17.55 6.96 6.29
N CYS A 10 -17.91 6.00 7.14
CA CYS A 10 -16.99 4.95 7.59
C CYS A 10 -16.51 4.07 6.43
N CYS A 11 -17.40 3.65 5.53
CA CYS A 11 -17.03 2.91 4.32
C CYS A 11 -16.01 3.68 3.48
N GLY A 12 -16.29 4.96 3.19
CA GLY A 12 -15.40 5.82 2.42
C GLY A 12 -14.02 5.97 3.06
N GLU A 13 -13.96 6.12 4.38
CA GLU A 13 -12.71 6.19 5.14
C GLU A 13 -11.87 4.92 5.05
N ILE A 14 -12.49 3.75 5.14
CA ILE A 14 -11.84 2.45 5.03
C ILE A 14 -11.30 2.26 3.60
N LEU A 15 -12.13 2.50 2.59
CA LEU A 15 -11.75 2.32 1.18
C LEU A 15 -10.61 3.26 0.78
N ARG A 16 -10.65 4.51 1.25
CA ARG A 16 -9.57 5.49 1.03
C ARG A 16 -8.24 5.02 1.62
N LYS A 17 -8.24 4.45 2.83
CA LYS A 17 -7.03 3.93 3.47
C LYS A 17 -6.49 2.70 2.74
N ARG A 18 -7.38 1.81 2.28
CA ARG A 18 -7.02 0.67 1.44
C ARG A 18 -6.34 1.11 0.15
N ALA A 19 -6.93 2.07 -0.55
CA ALA A 19 -6.34 2.64 -1.77
C ALA A 19 -4.96 3.25 -1.50
N ALA A 20 -4.83 4.03 -0.42
CA ALA A 20 -3.53 4.62 -0.06
C ALA A 20 -2.43 3.57 0.22
N VAL A 21 -2.75 2.45 0.88
CA VAL A 21 -1.76 1.36 1.05
C VAL A 21 -1.32 0.77 -0.30
N GLU A 22 -2.27 0.61 -1.22
CA GLU A 22 -1.97 0.13 -2.57
C GLU A 22 -1.08 1.11 -3.35
N ASP A 23 -1.36 2.41 -3.26
CA ASP A 23 -0.56 3.49 -3.87
C ASP A 23 0.87 3.50 -3.30
N TRP A 24 1.02 3.31 -1.99
CA TRP A 24 2.34 3.25 -1.35
C TRP A 24 3.14 1.99 -1.72
N LEU A 25 2.46 0.86 -1.94
CA LEU A 25 3.12 -0.33 -2.52
C LEU A 25 3.59 -0.04 -3.95
N GLU A 26 2.77 0.59 -4.76
CA GLU A 26 3.14 1.00 -6.11
C GLU A 26 4.35 1.95 -6.11
N PHE A 27 4.32 2.98 -5.26
CA PHE A 27 5.46 3.86 -5.02
C PHE A 27 6.72 3.10 -4.64
N PHE A 28 6.64 2.19 -3.66
CA PHE A 28 7.77 1.37 -3.21
C PHE A 28 8.37 0.55 -4.36
N LEU A 29 7.51 -0.11 -5.14
CA LEU A 29 7.95 -0.93 -6.28
C LEU A 29 8.61 -0.08 -7.36
N SER A 30 7.99 1.03 -7.75
CA SER A 30 8.54 1.95 -8.75
C SER A 30 9.90 2.49 -8.34
N HIS A 31 10.07 2.85 -7.07
CA HIS A 31 11.38 3.28 -6.57
C HIS A 31 12.42 2.18 -6.55
N TYR A 32 12.07 0.98 -6.10
CA TYR A 32 12.99 -0.15 -6.08
C TYR A 32 13.54 -0.47 -7.48
N PHE A 33 12.68 -0.46 -8.50
CA PHE A 33 13.10 -0.82 -9.86
C PHE A 33 13.71 0.33 -10.67
N CYS A 34 13.30 1.58 -10.43
CA CYS A 34 13.65 2.70 -11.31
C CYS A 34 14.52 3.80 -10.68
N ARG A 35 14.78 3.74 -9.36
CA ARG A 35 15.78 4.52 -8.57
C ARG A 35 15.69 6.06 -8.62
N LEU A 36 15.08 6.67 -9.64
CA LEU A 36 14.96 8.11 -9.88
C LEU A 36 13.62 8.40 -10.57
N HIS A 37 12.94 9.49 -10.24
CA HIS A 37 11.72 9.98 -10.92
C HIS A 37 12.00 10.43 -12.37
N THR A 38 12.47 9.51 -13.19
CA THR A 38 12.78 9.68 -14.61
C THR A 38 11.65 9.11 -15.45
N TYR A 39 11.75 9.28 -16.76
CA TYR A 39 10.89 8.62 -17.74
C TYR A 39 10.76 7.10 -17.51
N ARG A 40 11.82 6.43 -16.99
CA ARG A 40 11.75 4.99 -16.67
C ARG A 40 10.76 4.69 -15.55
N THR A 41 10.70 5.53 -14.53
CA THR A 41 9.73 5.40 -13.44
C THR A 41 8.31 5.62 -13.94
N PHE A 42 8.09 6.64 -14.78
CA PHE A 42 6.80 6.85 -15.43
C PHE A 42 6.38 5.63 -16.25
N MET A 43 7.26 5.12 -17.13
CA MET A 43 6.97 3.95 -17.95
C MET A 43 6.70 2.69 -17.13
N PHE A 44 7.47 2.47 -16.06
CA PHE A 44 7.23 1.33 -15.16
C PHE A 44 5.89 1.46 -14.44
N THR A 45 5.58 2.62 -13.88
CA THR A 45 4.31 2.87 -13.20
C THR A 45 3.15 2.62 -14.17
N GLU A 46 3.11 3.34 -15.29
CA GLU A 46 1.99 3.29 -16.24
C GLU A 46 1.82 1.93 -16.94
N LEU A 47 2.91 1.30 -17.37
CA LEU A 47 2.83 0.07 -18.16
C LEU A 47 2.77 -1.20 -17.30
N ILE A 48 3.28 -1.14 -16.07
CA ILE A 48 3.45 -2.33 -15.23
C ILE A 48 2.71 -2.14 -13.90
N ALA A 49 3.11 -1.16 -13.08
CA ALA A 49 2.65 -1.10 -11.69
C ALA A 49 1.14 -0.84 -11.56
N THR A 50 0.59 0.09 -12.36
CA THR A 50 -0.84 0.40 -12.36
C THR A 50 -1.69 -0.74 -12.91
N ARG A 51 -1.11 -1.63 -13.72
CA ARG A 51 -1.79 -2.86 -14.21
C ARG A 51 -1.72 -4.01 -13.21
N MET A 52 -0.87 -3.92 -12.19
CA MET A 52 -0.85 -4.91 -11.13
C MET A 52 -2.02 -4.67 -10.17
N ASN A 53 -2.74 -5.72 -9.85
CA ASN A 53 -3.69 -5.67 -8.73
C ASN A 53 -2.94 -5.69 -7.39
N PHE A 54 -3.64 -5.28 -6.33
CA PHE A 54 -3.12 -5.27 -4.96
C PHE A 54 -2.38 -6.57 -4.58
N ASN A 55 -2.94 -7.76 -4.87
CA ASN A 55 -2.29 -9.03 -4.53
C ASN A 55 -0.95 -9.22 -5.25
N GLN A 56 -0.88 -8.87 -6.53
CA GLN A 56 0.37 -8.92 -7.30
C GLN A 56 1.41 -7.98 -6.68
N LYS A 57 1.03 -6.75 -6.34
CA LYS A 57 1.92 -5.77 -5.68
C LYS A 57 2.51 -6.32 -4.37
N LYS A 58 1.67 -6.92 -3.51
CA LYS A 58 2.13 -7.58 -2.26
C LYS A 58 3.12 -8.71 -2.51
N VAL A 59 2.86 -9.56 -3.52
CA VAL A 59 3.74 -10.69 -3.85
C VAL A 59 5.10 -10.17 -4.31
N VAL A 60 5.15 -9.15 -5.16
CA VAL A 60 6.41 -8.54 -5.61
C VAL A 60 7.14 -7.89 -4.44
N PHE A 61 6.45 -7.11 -3.61
CA PHE A 61 7.01 -6.53 -2.39
C PHE A 61 7.67 -7.59 -1.50
N HIS A 62 6.97 -8.69 -1.21
CA HIS A 62 7.51 -9.78 -0.39
C HIS A 62 8.76 -10.42 -1.00
N LYS A 63 8.77 -10.62 -2.32
CA LYS A 63 9.94 -11.15 -3.04
C LYS A 63 11.14 -10.20 -2.93
N ILE A 64 10.92 -8.90 -3.04
CA ILE A 64 11.96 -7.88 -2.86
C ILE A 64 12.53 -7.95 -1.44
N CYS A 65 11.68 -7.90 -0.41
CA CYS A 65 12.13 -7.94 0.98
C CYS A 65 12.91 -9.21 1.32
N LYS A 66 12.48 -10.37 0.80
CA LYS A 66 13.22 -11.64 0.92
C LYS A 66 14.58 -11.57 0.23
N ARG A 67 14.65 -11.04 -0.99
CA ARG A 67 15.89 -10.89 -1.74
C ARG A 67 16.88 -9.97 -1.02
N GLU A 68 16.38 -8.91 -0.41
CA GLU A 68 17.19 -7.91 0.27
C GLU A 68 17.59 -8.30 1.70
N ASN A 69 17.16 -9.47 2.18
CA ASN A 69 17.35 -9.97 3.54
C ASN A 69 16.82 -8.99 4.61
N VAL A 70 15.62 -8.44 4.37
CA VAL A 70 14.91 -7.65 5.37
C VAL A 70 14.61 -8.51 6.60
N ASP A 71 14.70 -7.89 7.79
CA ASP A 71 14.34 -8.53 9.05
C ASP A 71 12.95 -9.19 8.99
N LYS A 72 12.87 -10.45 9.43
CA LYS A 72 11.67 -11.28 9.27
C LYS A 72 10.51 -10.78 10.13
N GLU A 73 10.78 -10.32 11.34
CA GLU A 73 9.73 -9.85 12.26
C GLU A 73 9.13 -8.54 11.76
N LYS A 74 10.00 -7.62 11.31
CA LYS A 74 9.59 -6.36 10.67
C LYS A 74 8.75 -6.64 9.42
N LEU A 75 9.21 -7.52 8.53
CA LEU A 75 8.48 -7.87 7.29
C LEU A 75 7.10 -8.48 7.60
N GLU A 76 7.02 -9.40 8.56
CA GLU A 76 5.76 -10.05 8.90
C GLU A 76 4.77 -9.07 9.53
N SER A 77 5.25 -8.12 10.34
CA SER A 77 4.42 -7.03 10.90
C SER A 77 3.79 -6.15 9.82
N ILE A 78 4.61 -5.73 8.84
CA ILE A 78 4.16 -4.90 7.71
C ILE A 78 3.15 -5.68 6.86
N LYS A 79 3.49 -6.93 6.51
CA LYS A 79 2.65 -7.81 5.71
C LYS A 79 1.28 -8.01 6.35
N LYS A 80 1.23 -8.36 7.64
CA LYS A 80 -0.03 -8.53 8.38
C LYS A 80 -0.88 -7.26 8.37
N SER A 81 -0.24 -6.11 8.55
CA SER A 81 -0.94 -4.81 8.53
C SER A 81 -1.55 -4.51 7.16
N ILE A 82 -0.81 -4.76 6.06
CA ILE A 82 -1.30 -4.62 4.69
C ILE A 82 -2.45 -5.58 4.42
N GLU A 83 -2.30 -6.85 4.79
CA GLU A 83 -3.31 -7.89 4.62
C GLU A 83 -4.61 -7.52 5.35
N LYS A 84 -4.51 -7.01 6.58
CA LYS A 84 -5.68 -6.62 7.37
C LYS A 84 -6.45 -5.45 6.74
N VAL A 85 -5.75 -4.42 6.28
CA VAL A 85 -6.38 -3.28 5.58
C VAL A 85 -7.05 -3.74 4.29
N GLN A 86 -6.40 -4.63 3.54
CA GLN A 86 -6.95 -5.16 2.30
C GLN A 86 -8.19 -6.03 2.55
N GLU A 87 -8.15 -6.92 3.53
CA GLU A 87 -9.26 -7.80 3.93
C GLU A 87 -10.50 -6.96 4.25
N ILE A 88 -10.39 -6.05 5.23
CA ILE A 88 -11.51 -5.22 5.67
C ILE A 88 -12.04 -4.35 4.52
N GLY A 89 -11.15 -3.75 3.71
CA GLY A 89 -11.62 -2.93 2.60
C GLY A 89 -12.22 -3.73 1.44
N ASN A 90 -11.82 -5.00 1.24
CA ASN A 90 -12.50 -5.89 0.30
C ASN A 90 -13.91 -6.24 0.81
N ASP A 91 -14.06 -6.51 2.12
CA ASP A 91 -15.36 -6.73 2.72
C ASP A 91 -16.26 -5.50 2.53
N VAL A 92 -15.74 -4.30 2.80
CA VAL A 92 -16.46 -3.04 2.57
C VAL A 92 -16.86 -2.82 1.10
N ALA A 93 -16.01 -3.22 0.16
CA ALA A 93 -16.27 -3.01 -1.26
C ALA A 93 -17.23 -4.04 -1.88
N HIS A 94 -17.33 -5.24 -1.32
CA HIS A 94 -17.96 -6.38 -2.01
C HIS A 94 -19.11 -7.04 -1.23
N ASN A 95 -19.18 -6.84 0.09
CA ASN A 95 -20.26 -7.39 0.90
C ASN A 95 -21.53 -6.52 0.77
N GLU A 96 -22.68 -7.15 0.98
CA GLU A 96 -23.98 -6.48 0.90
C GLU A 96 -24.35 -5.88 2.26
N ALA A 97 -24.83 -4.64 2.23
CA ALA A 97 -25.34 -3.96 3.41
C ALA A 97 -26.72 -4.51 3.80
N PHE A 98 -26.94 -4.72 5.09
CA PHE A 98 -28.21 -5.14 5.64
C PHE A 98 -28.44 -4.52 7.03
N ILE A 99 -29.72 -4.40 7.42
CA ILE A 99 -30.12 -3.93 8.75
C ILE A 99 -30.31 -5.16 9.64
N ASP A 100 -29.58 -5.22 10.75
CA ASP A 100 -29.44 -6.44 11.56
C ASP A 100 -30.68 -6.75 12.43
N SER A 101 -31.54 -5.75 12.70
CA SER A 101 -32.81 -5.94 13.40
C SER A 101 -33.73 -4.73 13.23
N PRO A 102 -35.07 -4.90 13.26
CA PRO A 102 -36.01 -3.77 13.38
C PRO A 102 -35.77 -2.89 14.61
N THR A 103 -35.05 -3.40 15.62
CA THR A 103 -34.75 -2.71 16.89
C THR A 103 -33.29 -2.25 17.02
N GLN A 104 -32.41 -2.57 16.06
CA GLN A 104 -31.00 -2.13 16.07
C GLN A 104 -30.75 -1.05 15.03
N GLU A 105 -29.96 -0.05 15.39
CA GLU A 105 -29.74 1.16 14.59
C GLU A 105 -28.52 1.07 13.65
N ASN A 106 -27.89 -0.11 13.50
CA ASN A 106 -26.60 -0.23 12.83
C ASN A 106 -26.71 -1.01 11.50
N ILE A 107 -26.05 -0.49 10.47
CA ILE A 107 -25.86 -1.16 9.17
C ILE A 107 -24.64 -2.08 9.27
N ALA A 108 -24.84 -3.34 8.95
CA ALA A 108 -23.77 -4.32 8.88
C ALA A 108 -23.57 -4.80 7.44
N LEU A 109 -22.37 -5.30 7.16
CA LEU A 109 -22.00 -5.92 5.91
C LEU A 109 -21.97 -7.44 6.06
N ARG A 110 -22.45 -8.15 5.03
CA ARG A 110 -22.40 -9.61 4.97
C ARG A 110 -21.99 -10.11 3.60
N HIS A 111 -21.24 -11.20 3.58
CA HIS A 111 -20.93 -11.88 2.34
C HIS A 111 -22.20 -12.44 1.68
N LYS A 112 -22.33 -12.29 0.36
CA LYS A 112 -23.55 -12.67 -0.41
C LYS A 112 -23.94 -14.14 -0.25
N ARG A 113 -22.96 -15.01 0.02
CA ARG A 113 -23.13 -16.47 0.16
C ARG A 113 -23.16 -16.96 1.60
N ALA A 114 -23.08 -16.07 2.59
CA ALA A 114 -23.09 -16.47 3.99
C ALA A 114 -24.46 -17.06 4.39
N ILE A 115 -24.43 -18.18 5.12
CA ILE A 115 -25.58 -18.67 5.88
C ILE A 115 -25.80 -17.65 7.01
N TRP A 116 -27.02 -17.48 7.52
CA TRP A 116 -27.41 -16.46 8.51
C TRP A 116 -26.75 -16.60 9.91
N LYS A 117 -25.43 -16.76 9.97
CA LYS A 117 -24.63 -16.84 11.20
C LYS A 117 -24.12 -15.44 11.57
N LYS A 118 -23.93 -15.23 12.87
CA LYS A 118 -23.51 -13.94 13.44
C LYS A 118 -22.04 -13.62 13.14
N GLU A 119 -21.24 -14.66 12.88
CA GLU A 119 -19.80 -14.61 12.60
C GLU A 119 -19.46 -14.03 11.23
N ASP A 120 -20.40 -14.08 10.28
CA ASP A 120 -20.20 -13.60 8.90
C ASP A 120 -20.51 -12.10 8.74
N ARG A 121 -20.58 -11.36 9.85
CA ARG A 121 -21.02 -9.97 9.92
C ARG A 121 -19.86 -9.03 10.19
N LEU A 122 -19.73 -7.99 9.38
CA LEU A 122 -18.81 -6.89 9.61
C LEU A 122 -19.63 -5.64 9.95
N GLU A 123 -19.56 -5.20 11.20
CA GLU A 123 -20.17 -3.94 11.62
C GLU A 123 -19.26 -2.78 11.24
N VAL A 124 -19.76 -1.87 10.40
CA VAL A 124 -18.99 -0.73 9.93
C VAL A 124 -19.28 0.46 10.84
N ASN A 125 -18.32 0.79 11.69
CA ASN A 125 -18.41 1.87 12.67
C ASN A 125 -17.02 2.52 12.89
N ASP A 126 -16.97 3.55 13.73
CA ASP A 126 -15.73 4.25 14.05
C ASP A 126 -14.65 3.35 14.67
N ILE A 127 -15.02 2.32 15.43
CA ILE A 127 -14.06 1.38 16.03
C ILE A 127 -13.30 0.64 14.91
N LEU A 128 -14.04 0.13 13.92
CA LEU A 128 -13.44 -0.50 12.74
C LEU A 128 -12.58 0.48 11.95
N VAL A 129 -13.02 1.74 11.79
CA VAL A 129 -12.22 2.79 11.14
C VAL A 129 -10.90 3.03 11.88
N GLN A 130 -10.91 3.07 13.22
CA GLN A 130 -9.68 3.20 14.01
C GLN A 130 -8.77 1.98 13.88
N GLU A 131 -9.32 0.76 13.83
CA GLU A 131 -8.54 -0.45 13.57
C GLU A 131 -7.86 -0.38 12.19
N VAL A 132 -8.60 -0.03 11.14
CA VAL A 132 -8.03 0.14 9.80
C VAL A 132 -6.99 1.26 9.81
N LYS A 133 -7.24 2.38 10.51
CA LYS A 133 -6.27 3.48 10.64
C LYS A 133 -4.98 3.05 11.31
N LYS A 134 -5.03 2.23 12.36
CA LYS A 134 -3.85 1.68 13.04
C LYS A 134 -3.03 0.81 12.08
N ASN A 135 -3.67 -0.15 11.40
CA ASN A 135 -3.00 -1.04 10.45
C ASN A 135 -2.45 -0.27 9.24
N TYR A 136 -3.22 0.70 8.72
CA TYR A 136 -2.76 1.64 7.70
C TYR A 136 -1.48 2.35 8.13
N THR A 137 -1.45 2.91 9.34
CA THR A 137 -0.29 3.67 9.84
C THR A 137 0.95 2.78 9.96
N THR A 138 0.79 1.57 10.50
CA THR A 138 1.87 0.58 10.58
C THR A 138 2.38 0.18 9.19
N ALA A 139 1.47 -0.06 8.23
CA ALA A 139 1.82 -0.40 6.86
C ALA A 139 2.60 0.72 6.16
N ILE A 140 2.09 1.95 6.17
CA ILE A 140 2.73 3.09 5.50
C ILE A 140 4.09 3.40 6.12
N LYS A 141 4.16 3.46 7.46
CA LYS A 141 5.43 3.69 8.15
C LYS A 141 6.45 2.59 7.81
N GLY A 142 6.03 1.34 7.84
CA GLY A 142 6.92 0.22 7.51
C GLY A 142 7.40 0.24 6.05
N LEU A 143 6.54 0.58 5.09
CA LEU A 143 6.92 0.74 3.69
C LEU A 143 7.93 1.87 3.50
N LEU A 144 7.73 3.01 4.17
CA LEU A 144 8.66 4.14 4.15
C LEU A 144 10.00 3.79 4.79
N ASP A 145 10.00 3.20 5.97
CA ASP A 145 11.21 2.79 6.69
C ASP A 145 12.03 1.80 5.84
N LEU A 146 11.36 0.82 5.19
CA LEU A 146 12.03 -0.11 4.28
C LEU A 146 12.58 0.58 3.03
N HIS A 147 11.83 1.51 2.45
CA HIS A 147 12.30 2.27 1.30
C HIS A 147 13.61 3.02 1.64
N GLU A 148 13.65 3.71 2.77
CA GLU A 148 14.86 4.41 3.22
C GLU A 148 16.02 3.46 3.52
N GLU A 149 15.77 2.33 4.18
CA GLU A 149 16.80 1.33 4.49
C GLU A 149 17.43 0.76 3.22
N LEU A 150 16.61 0.41 2.24
CA LEU A 150 17.09 -0.13 0.97
C LEU A 150 17.83 0.94 0.16
N ASP A 151 17.35 2.18 0.14
CA ASP A 151 18.05 3.28 -0.52
C ASP A 151 19.42 3.58 0.13
N LYS A 152 19.50 3.55 1.46
CA LYS A 152 20.77 3.70 2.20
C LYS A 152 21.74 2.56 1.89
N LYS A 153 21.27 1.30 1.94
CA LYS A 153 22.08 0.10 1.62
C LYS A 153 22.63 0.17 0.19
N ASP A 154 21.80 0.60 -0.74
CA ASP A 154 22.15 0.69 -2.15
C ASP A 154 23.08 1.89 -2.43
N LYS A 155 22.99 3.01 -1.68
CA LYS A 155 23.99 4.10 -1.72
C LYS A 155 25.34 3.68 -1.15
N LEU A 156 25.36 2.80 -0.15
CA LEU A 156 26.60 2.28 0.46
C LEU A 156 27.32 1.27 -0.45
N LEU A 157 26.56 0.47 -1.21
CA LEU A 157 27.10 -0.49 -2.19
C LEU A 157 27.43 0.19 -3.54
N HIS A 158 26.57 1.14 -3.92
CA HIS A 158 26.50 2.03 -5.09
C HIS A 158 27.05 3.47 -5.00
N PRO A 159 28.14 3.83 -4.31
CA PRO A 159 28.42 5.24 -3.99
C PRO A 159 28.72 6.15 -5.20
N PHE A 160 28.94 5.57 -6.39
CA PHE A 160 29.40 6.31 -7.58
C PHE A 160 28.33 6.67 -8.63
N ASN A 161 27.07 6.28 -8.46
CA ASN A 161 26.06 6.49 -9.52
C ASN A 161 25.37 7.87 -9.53
N SER A 162 25.69 8.77 -8.60
CA SER A 162 25.18 10.17 -8.64
C SER A 162 26.22 11.20 -9.12
N ASN A 163 27.51 10.83 -9.24
CA ASN A 163 28.59 11.77 -9.61
C ASN A 163 29.35 11.44 -10.90
N ALA A 164 29.14 10.26 -11.49
CA ALA A 164 29.78 9.91 -12.76
C ALA A 164 29.22 10.75 -13.94
N PHE A 165 27.92 11.00 -13.96
CA PHE A 165 27.29 11.82 -15.02
C PHE A 165 27.76 13.29 -14.96
N VAL A 166 27.92 13.86 -13.76
CA VAL A 166 28.42 15.24 -13.60
C VAL A 166 29.88 15.38 -14.01
N LYS A 167 30.70 14.33 -13.87
CA LYS A 167 32.10 14.34 -14.33
C LYS A 167 32.24 14.11 -15.83
N ILE A 168 31.31 13.41 -16.48
CA ILE A 168 31.31 13.21 -17.94
C ILE A 168 30.90 14.52 -18.63
N VAL A 169 29.83 15.17 -18.17
CA VAL A 169 29.37 16.46 -18.74
C VAL A 169 30.43 17.57 -18.56
N LYS A 170 31.09 17.65 -17.40
CA LYS A 170 32.19 18.63 -17.17
C LYS A 170 33.48 18.34 -17.94
N LYS A 171 33.63 17.17 -18.57
CA LYS A 171 34.77 16.84 -19.42
C LYS A 171 34.52 17.19 -20.89
N GLU A 172 33.26 17.26 -21.32
CA GLU A 172 32.89 17.65 -22.68
C GLU A 172 32.92 19.17 -22.89
N ASP A 173 32.70 19.97 -21.84
CA ASP A 173 32.82 21.45 -21.89
C ASP A 173 34.27 21.97 -21.97
N LYS A 174 35.28 21.08 -22.06
CA LYS A 174 36.70 21.46 -22.26
C LYS A 174 37.23 21.16 -23.65
N PHE A 175 36.40 20.67 -24.55
CA PHE A 175 36.78 20.35 -25.94
C PHE A 175 36.17 21.28 -26.99
N SER A 176 35.48 22.35 -26.58
CA SER A 176 34.88 23.34 -27.49
C SER A 176 35.72 24.61 -27.71
N ASP A 177 36.90 24.72 -27.10
CA ASP A 177 37.85 25.82 -27.34
C ASP A 177 39.18 25.27 -27.88
N ASN A 178 39.18 24.85 -29.16
CA ASN A 178 40.36 24.76 -30.02
C ASN A 178 39.95 24.76 -31.49
#